data_AF-A0A8T8E9C4-F1
#
_entry.id   AF-A0A8T8E9C4-F1
#
_cell.length_a   1.000
_cell.length_b   1.000
_cell.length_c   1.000
_cell.angle_alpha   90.00
_cell.angle_beta   90.00
_cell.angle_gamma   90.00
#
_symmetry.space_group_name_H-M   'P 1'
#
loop_
_entity.id
_entity.type
_entity.pdbx_description
1 polymer ?
#
loop_
_entity_poly.entity_id
_entity_poly.type
_entity_poly.pdbx_seq_one_letter_code
_entity_poly.pdbx_strand_id
1 'polypeptide(L)'
;MNEGQIEGVNQFLKKGFRLKQEEVPTPLGNTEFVREVLSDPNQCPKCDGPIKIIGRPEDSDGVFVTKCKKRREHIERTPREERIRYELSYETVFSCICESFGWEFLEFDSRSTLPRYLIGHTAEDIDICLIHTENRYEKTIKEVFDQAIRREQVTLLFTPRSSVKEIFEITEVFAVGPLVCPVPFENLERPDSIKESVINAKRSRDLTHQIEQQRGIEADSFLKKGDKNPLYIATELAYMRLLRENGELSVADGSRLEEICSAAFSHIATVLPGVGGEDDSGESLPDNIFRLPEDEAKGYDPILALVDTKSGTDANFAKELIERKHRGYIERVQRQPSLRDHTVAHTFVVFDVDGHQEIEFYNAMQQYYDADTVMVVLTSEALAYIVAAYFSAVTANELELAEGEFTDVIRPFFSRDRFYGDLTTDDRRRTRLDVDSDYPDHLRDEYVQKYIEKEQLIVVTGDMVDSHFRNTIDTKGRIEHILEGYLLA
;
A
#
# COMPACT_ATOMS: atom_id res chain seq x y z
N MET A 1 11.96 -13.43 -31.09
CA MET A 1 11.45 -12.59 -32.20
C MET A 1 12.60 -11.78 -32.80
N ASN A 2 12.57 -11.48 -34.10
CA ASN A 2 13.47 -10.51 -34.72
C ASN A 2 12.87 -9.08 -34.70
N GLU A 3 13.69 -8.07 -34.99
CA GLU A 3 13.31 -6.64 -34.97
C GLU A 3 12.05 -6.35 -35.81
N GLY A 4 11.98 -6.91 -37.03
CA GLY A 4 10.82 -6.74 -37.90
C GLY A 4 9.53 -7.34 -37.33
N GLN A 5 9.62 -8.49 -36.65
CA GLN A 5 8.49 -9.12 -35.98
C GLN A 5 8.05 -8.31 -34.75
N ILE A 6 8.98 -7.77 -33.97
CA ILE A 6 8.67 -6.92 -32.80
C ILE A 6 7.89 -5.68 -33.26
N GLU A 7 8.39 -4.97 -34.28
CA GLU A 7 7.71 -3.80 -34.82
C GLU A 7 6.36 -4.17 -35.43
N GLY A 8 6.29 -5.30 -36.13
CA GLY A 8 5.04 -5.84 -36.67
C GLY A 8 3.99 -6.09 -35.57
N VAL A 9 4.36 -6.72 -34.46
CA VAL A 9 3.44 -6.99 -33.34
C VAL A 9 3.04 -5.68 -32.66
N ASN A 10 3.98 -4.77 -32.41
CA ASN A 10 3.70 -3.45 -31.84
C ASN A 10 2.66 -2.67 -32.68
N GLN A 11 2.84 -2.63 -34.00
CA GLN A 11 1.88 -2.00 -34.92
C GLN A 11 0.51 -2.69 -34.91
N PHE A 12 0.48 -4.02 -34.80
CA PHE A 12 -0.78 -4.76 -34.71
C PHE A 12 -1.55 -4.37 -33.43
N LEU A 13 -0.87 -4.36 -32.28
CA LEU A 13 -1.46 -4.00 -30.99
C LEU A 13 -2.04 -2.56 -30.99
N LYS A 14 -1.41 -1.63 -31.71
CA LYS A 14 -1.92 -0.26 -31.91
C LYS A 14 -3.19 -0.18 -32.76
N LYS A 15 -3.36 -1.08 -33.75
CA LYS A 15 -4.49 -1.05 -34.69
C LYS A 15 -5.75 -1.78 -34.17
N GLY A 16 -5.60 -2.77 -33.30
CA GLY A 16 -6.71 -3.44 -32.61
C GLY A 16 -6.80 -4.96 -32.84
N PHE A 17 -7.94 -5.55 -32.47
CA PHE A 17 -8.10 -7.02 -32.30
C PHE A 17 -8.16 -7.84 -33.58
N ARG A 18 -8.79 -7.31 -34.62
CA ARG A 18 -9.16 -8.05 -35.83
C ARG A 18 -8.94 -7.18 -37.04
N LEU A 19 -7.87 -7.43 -37.76
CA LEU A 19 -7.48 -6.64 -38.92
C LEU A 19 -7.93 -7.35 -40.21
N LYS A 20 -8.17 -6.58 -41.27
CA LYS A 20 -8.22 -7.13 -42.62
C LYS A 20 -6.80 -7.43 -43.11
N GLN A 21 -6.68 -8.26 -44.14
CA GLN A 21 -5.37 -8.65 -44.69
C GLN A 21 -4.53 -7.42 -45.08
N GLU A 22 -5.14 -6.40 -45.69
CA GLU A 22 -4.46 -5.16 -46.07
C GLU A 22 -4.00 -4.30 -44.88
N GLU A 23 -4.54 -4.54 -43.68
CA GLU A 23 -4.22 -3.80 -42.46
C GLU A 23 -3.14 -4.52 -41.62
N VAL A 24 -2.93 -5.82 -41.84
CA VAL A 24 -1.90 -6.61 -41.15
C VAL A 24 -0.51 -6.05 -41.49
N PRO A 25 0.32 -5.73 -40.48
CA PRO A 25 1.69 -5.27 -40.70
C PRO A 25 2.48 -6.24 -41.58
N THR A 26 3.15 -5.72 -42.61
CA THR A 26 3.91 -6.53 -43.59
C THR A 26 4.88 -7.53 -42.95
N PRO A 27 5.61 -7.21 -41.87
CA PRO A 27 6.50 -8.17 -41.22
C PRO A 27 5.80 -9.41 -40.62
N LEU A 28 4.50 -9.33 -40.34
CA LEU A 28 3.71 -10.43 -39.79
C LEU A 28 2.89 -11.20 -40.82
N GLY A 29 2.75 -10.65 -42.03
CA GLY A 29 1.94 -11.25 -43.08
C GLY A 29 2.41 -12.67 -43.42
N ASN A 30 1.49 -13.64 -43.39
CA ASN A 30 1.76 -15.06 -43.66
C ASN A 30 2.78 -15.72 -42.70
N THR A 31 2.91 -15.19 -41.49
CA THR A 31 3.73 -15.80 -40.41
C THR A 31 2.85 -16.49 -39.38
N GLU A 32 3.45 -17.31 -38.52
CA GLU A 32 2.78 -17.94 -37.37
C GLU A 32 2.25 -16.95 -36.32
N PHE A 33 2.69 -15.69 -36.35
CA PHE A 33 2.23 -14.65 -35.41
C PHE A 33 0.78 -14.23 -35.67
N VAL A 34 0.20 -14.59 -36.81
CA VAL A 34 -1.14 -14.15 -37.21
C VAL A 34 -1.95 -15.35 -37.67
N ARG A 35 -3.18 -15.47 -37.16
CA ARG A 35 -4.12 -16.52 -37.54
C ARG A 35 -5.37 -15.93 -38.19
N GLU A 36 -5.91 -16.67 -39.16
CA GLU A 36 -7.18 -16.35 -39.79
C GLU A 36 -8.33 -16.67 -38.83
N VAL A 37 -9.24 -15.72 -38.66
CA VAL A 37 -10.46 -15.85 -37.84
C VAL A 37 -11.65 -15.33 -38.62
N LEU A 38 -12.71 -16.14 -38.65
CA LEU A 38 -13.95 -15.75 -39.28
C LEU A 38 -14.78 -14.89 -38.31
N SER A 39 -15.05 -13.64 -38.69
CA SER A 39 -15.83 -12.72 -37.85
C SER A 39 -17.31 -12.76 -38.21
N ASP A 40 -18.15 -13.15 -37.25
CA ASP A 40 -19.61 -13.13 -37.41
C ASP A 40 -20.11 -11.69 -37.70
N PRO A 41 -21.04 -11.53 -38.66
CA PRO A 41 -21.70 -10.24 -38.89
C PRO A 41 -22.49 -9.81 -37.64
N ASN A 42 -22.32 -8.55 -37.23
CA ASN A 42 -22.97 -8.01 -36.03
C ASN A 42 -23.99 -6.89 -36.30
N GLN A 43 -23.99 -6.27 -37.49
CA GLN A 43 -24.89 -5.18 -37.87
C GLN A 43 -25.36 -5.29 -39.33
N CYS A 44 -26.52 -4.69 -39.61
CA CYS A 44 -27.11 -4.63 -40.95
C CYS A 44 -26.41 -3.55 -41.79
N PRO A 45 -25.79 -3.87 -42.94
CA PRO A 45 -25.05 -2.89 -43.74
C PRO A 45 -25.93 -1.81 -44.38
N LYS A 46 -27.26 -1.99 -44.39
CA LYS A 46 -28.22 -1.02 -44.97
C LYS A 46 -28.77 -0.01 -43.98
N CYS A 47 -28.72 -0.29 -42.67
CA CYS A 47 -29.37 0.59 -41.69
C CYS A 47 -28.77 0.52 -40.28
N ASP A 48 -27.59 -0.09 -40.13
CA ASP A 48 -26.84 -0.31 -38.89
C ASP A 48 -27.65 -0.95 -37.75
N GLY A 49 -28.77 -1.58 -38.12
CA GLY A 49 -29.68 -2.23 -37.19
C GLY A 49 -29.14 -3.59 -36.75
N PRO A 50 -29.55 -4.10 -35.57
CA PRO A 50 -29.15 -5.41 -35.10
C PRO A 50 -29.62 -6.50 -36.07
N ILE A 51 -28.81 -7.52 -36.27
CA ILE A 51 -29.10 -8.63 -37.20
C ILE A 51 -29.27 -9.96 -36.48
N LYS A 52 -29.85 -10.91 -37.21
CA LYS A 52 -29.86 -12.33 -36.90
C LYS A 52 -29.17 -13.06 -38.04
N ILE A 53 -28.16 -13.87 -37.73
CA ILE A 53 -27.55 -14.80 -38.69
C ILE A 53 -28.53 -15.96 -38.88
N ILE A 54 -28.93 -16.19 -40.13
CA ILE A 54 -29.90 -17.22 -40.52
C ILE A 54 -29.30 -18.30 -41.44
N GLY A 55 -28.09 -18.07 -41.94
CA GLY A 55 -27.26 -19.07 -42.63
C GLY A 55 -25.79 -18.74 -42.40
N ARG A 56 -24.99 -19.77 -42.08
CA ARG A 56 -23.55 -19.65 -41.94
C ARG A 56 -22.84 -20.21 -43.17
N PRO A 57 -21.61 -19.78 -43.49
CA PRO A 57 -20.91 -20.17 -44.71
C PRO A 57 -20.78 -21.67 -44.92
N GLU A 58 -20.67 -22.44 -43.84
CA GLU A 58 -20.59 -23.91 -43.86
C GLU A 58 -21.86 -24.57 -44.43
N ASP A 59 -23.02 -23.95 -44.20
CA ASP A 59 -24.34 -24.46 -44.57
C ASP A 59 -24.97 -23.68 -45.74
N SER A 60 -24.28 -22.69 -46.28
CA SER A 60 -24.85 -21.69 -47.21
C SER A 60 -23.91 -21.32 -48.35
N ASP A 61 -23.31 -22.32 -49.01
CA ASP A 61 -22.44 -22.13 -50.18
C ASP A 61 -21.37 -21.03 -49.99
N GLY A 62 -20.73 -20.99 -48.81
CA GLY A 62 -19.66 -20.03 -48.54
C GLY A 62 -20.10 -18.60 -48.25
N VAL A 63 -21.40 -18.35 -47.99
CA VAL A 63 -21.89 -17.00 -47.62
C VAL A 63 -22.60 -16.95 -46.27
N PHE A 64 -22.43 -15.84 -45.56
CA PHE A 64 -23.28 -15.48 -44.44
C PHE A 64 -24.62 -14.96 -44.95
N VAL A 65 -25.73 -15.53 -44.47
CA VAL A 65 -27.07 -14.99 -44.72
C VAL A 65 -27.56 -14.34 -43.43
N THR A 66 -27.81 -13.03 -43.48
CA THR A 66 -28.23 -12.24 -42.31
C THR A 66 -29.54 -11.54 -42.57
N LYS A 67 -30.35 -11.39 -41.52
CA LYS A 67 -31.63 -10.69 -41.55
C LYS A 67 -31.66 -9.60 -40.50
N CYS A 68 -32.00 -8.37 -40.89
CA CYS A 68 -32.14 -7.28 -39.93
C CYS A 68 -33.36 -7.50 -39.02
N LYS A 69 -33.16 -7.29 -37.71
CA LYS A 69 -34.23 -7.32 -36.71
C LYS A 69 -35.10 -6.06 -36.75
N LYS A 70 -34.53 -4.91 -37.17
CA LYS A 70 -35.23 -3.62 -37.25
C LYS A 70 -36.09 -3.50 -38.52
N ARG A 71 -35.61 -3.96 -39.66
CA ARG A 71 -36.35 -3.97 -40.94
C ARG A 71 -36.32 -5.35 -41.57
N ARG A 72 -37.44 -6.06 -41.48
CA ARG A 72 -37.52 -7.48 -41.86
C ARG A 72 -37.28 -7.76 -43.35
N GLU A 73 -37.40 -6.73 -44.20
CA GLU A 73 -37.07 -6.80 -45.63
C GLU A 73 -35.55 -6.81 -45.92
N HIS A 74 -34.70 -6.39 -44.98
CA HIS A 74 -33.26 -6.39 -45.19
C HIS A 74 -32.70 -7.80 -44.95
N ILE A 75 -32.46 -8.51 -46.06
CA ILE A 75 -31.73 -9.77 -46.09
C ILE A 75 -30.46 -9.54 -46.90
N GLU A 76 -29.32 -9.89 -46.31
CA GLU A 76 -28.00 -9.71 -46.93
C GLU A 76 -27.27 -11.03 -47.03
N ARG A 77 -26.53 -11.19 -48.12
CA ARG A 77 -25.60 -12.31 -48.36
C ARG A 77 -24.20 -11.74 -48.43
N THR A 78 -23.35 -12.08 -47.48
CA THR A 78 -21.95 -11.62 -47.46
C THR A 78 -21.03 -12.82 -47.69
N PRO A 79 -20.13 -12.79 -48.68
CA PRO A 79 -19.12 -13.83 -48.88
C PRO A 79 -18.27 -14.06 -47.62
N ARG A 80 -17.85 -15.31 -47.41
CA ARG A 80 -16.95 -15.69 -46.30
C ARG A 80 -15.69 -14.83 -46.31
N GLU A 81 -15.13 -14.59 -47.49
CA GLU A 81 -13.85 -13.90 -47.71
C GLU A 81 -13.89 -12.46 -47.18
N GLU A 82 -15.02 -11.76 -47.34
CA GLU A 82 -15.19 -10.38 -46.85
C GLU A 82 -15.23 -10.30 -45.31
N ARG A 83 -15.43 -11.44 -44.64
CA ARG A 83 -15.54 -11.57 -43.18
C ARG A 83 -14.33 -12.24 -42.54
N ILE A 84 -13.37 -12.68 -43.35
CA ILE A 84 -12.07 -13.13 -42.86
C ILE A 84 -11.36 -11.94 -42.20
N ARG A 85 -10.93 -12.14 -40.96
CA ARG A 85 -10.11 -11.21 -40.20
C ARG A 85 -8.88 -11.95 -39.69
N TYR A 86 -7.89 -11.19 -39.27
CA TYR A 86 -6.64 -11.68 -38.76
C TYR A 86 -6.48 -11.24 -37.32
N GLU A 87 -6.05 -12.16 -36.46
CA GLU A 87 -5.77 -11.95 -35.04
C GLU A 87 -4.34 -12.37 -34.73
N LEU A 88 -3.72 -11.79 -33.70
CA LEU A 88 -2.44 -12.30 -33.19
C LEU A 88 -2.60 -13.71 -32.64
N SER A 89 -1.64 -14.58 -32.95
CA SER A 89 -1.44 -15.84 -32.26
C SER A 89 -0.76 -15.57 -30.93
N TYR A 90 -1.56 -15.33 -29.87
CA TYR A 90 -1.01 -14.97 -28.56
C TYR A 90 -0.07 -16.02 -27.99
N GLU A 91 -0.36 -17.30 -28.23
CA GLU A 91 0.53 -18.40 -27.83
C GLU A 91 1.92 -18.22 -28.43
N THR A 92 2.00 -18.02 -29.75
CA THR A 92 3.25 -17.73 -30.45
C THR A 92 3.93 -16.46 -29.93
N VAL A 93 3.16 -15.39 -29.70
CA VAL A 93 3.70 -14.12 -29.17
C VAL A 93 4.31 -14.34 -27.78
N PHE A 94 3.57 -14.93 -26.84
CA PHE A 94 4.06 -15.18 -25.48
C PHE A 94 5.25 -16.14 -25.46
N SER A 95 5.21 -17.24 -26.23
CA SER A 95 6.34 -18.16 -26.35
C SER A 95 7.60 -17.43 -26.81
N CYS A 96 7.51 -16.60 -27.86
CA CYS A 96 8.67 -15.85 -28.33
C CYS A 96 9.15 -14.75 -27.37
N ILE A 97 8.26 -14.15 -26.58
CA ILE A 97 8.65 -13.23 -25.51
C ILE A 97 9.46 -14.00 -24.46
N CYS A 98 8.94 -15.13 -23.98
CA CYS A 98 9.63 -15.98 -23.00
C CYS A 98 10.98 -16.47 -23.51
N GLU A 99 11.07 -16.92 -24.77
CA GLU A 99 12.33 -17.31 -25.41
C GLU A 99 13.36 -16.17 -25.40
N SER A 100 12.92 -14.93 -25.64
CA SER A 100 13.79 -13.74 -25.64
C SER A 100 14.40 -13.47 -24.26
N PHE A 101 13.72 -13.91 -23.20
CA PHE A 101 14.21 -13.83 -21.82
C PHE A 101 14.82 -15.14 -21.31
N GLY A 102 14.75 -16.24 -22.08
CA GLY A 102 15.14 -17.57 -21.61
C GLY A 102 14.26 -18.08 -20.46
N TRP A 103 12.97 -17.76 -20.49
CA TRP A 103 11.95 -18.23 -19.55
C TRP A 103 11.11 -19.35 -20.17
N GLU A 104 10.54 -20.21 -19.34
CA GLU A 104 9.62 -21.27 -19.79
C GLU A 104 8.17 -20.76 -19.80
N PHE A 105 7.54 -20.76 -20.99
CA PHE A 105 6.13 -20.41 -21.13
C PHE A 105 5.23 -21.58 -20.74
N LEU A 106 4.24 -21.34 -19.87
CA LEU A 106 3.29 -22.36 -19.43
C LEU A 106 1.96 -22.24 -20.17
N GLU A 107 1.23 -21.15 -19.94
CA GLU A 107 -0.09 -20.90 -20.52
C GLU A 107 -0.45 -19.42 -20.44
N PHE A 108 -1.59 -19.03 -21.02
CA PHE A 108 -2.15 -17.69 -20.85
C PHE A 108 -3.65 -17.73 -20.52
N ASP A 109 -4.11 -16.76 -19.74
CA ASP A 109 -5.51 -16.61 -19.33
C ASP A 109 -6.39 -16.25 -20.57
N SER A 110 -7.05 -17.24 -21.18
CA SER A 110 -7.84 -17.08 -22.42
C SER A 110 -9.34 -16.77 -22.22
N ARG A 111 -9.72 -16.16 -21.10
CA ARG A 111 -11.13 -16.06 -20.65
C ARG A 111 -12.04 -15.15 -21.50
N SER A 112 -11.50 -14.35 -22.43
CA SER A 112 -12.26 -13.42 -23.27
C SER A 112 -11.90 -13.55 -24.74
N THR A 113 -12.92 -13.48 -25.62
CA THR A 113 -12.74 -13.44 -27.08
C THR A 113 -12.24 -12.08 -27.59
N LEU A 114 -12.26 -11.03 -26.75
CA LEU A 114 -11.74 -9.68 -27.04
C LEU A 114 -11.11 -9.08 -25.77
N PRO A 115 -9.96 -9.59 -25.31
CA PRO A 115 -9.36 -9.21 -24.03
C PRO A 115 -8.69 -7.83 -24.11
N ARG A 116 -8.96 -6.91 -23.18
CA ARG A 116 -8.24 -5.60 -23.14
C ARG A 116 -6.73 -5.77 -22.91
N TYR A 117 -6.38 -6.82 -22.19
CA TYR A 117 -5.04 -7.30 -21.92
C TYR A 117 -5.09 -8.81 -21.70
N LEU A 118 -3.96 -9.48 -21.92
CA LEU A 118 -3.77 -10.91 -21.66
C LEU A 118 -2.66 -11.09 -20.64
N ILE A 119 -2.74 -12.15 -19.84
CA ILE A 119 -1.68 -12.54 -18.91
C ILE A 119 -1.19 -13.93 -19.29
N GLY A 120 0.10 -14.03 -19.61
CA GLY A 120 0.84 -15.27 -19.76
C GLY A 120 1.60 -15.61 -18.49
N HIS A 121 1.66 -16.88 -18.15
CA HIS A 121 2.34 -17.42 -16.97
C HIS A 121 3.63 -18.12 -17.37
N THR A 122 4.65 -17.95 -16.53
CA THR A 122 5.98 -18.58 -16.72
C THR A 122 6.31 -19.52 -15.56
N ALA A 123 7.22 -20.47 -15.80
CA ALA A 123 7.71 -21.36 -14.73
C ALA A 123 8.56 -20.62 -13.68
N GLU A 124 9.06 -19.43 -14.04
CA GLU A 124 9.88 -18.58 -13.20
C GLU A 124 9.07 -17.72 -12.22
N ASP A 125 7.78 -18.00 -12.01
CA ASP A 125 6.89 -17.19 -11.17
C ASP A 125 6.91 -15.70 -11.56
N ILE A 126 6.89 -15.44 -12.87
CA ILE A 126 6.75 -14.10 -13.45
C ILE A 126 5.54 -14.12 -14.39
N ASP A 127 4.63 -13.17 -14.21
CA ASP A 127 3.52 -12.97 -15.13
C ASP A 127 3.94 -12.02 -16.26
N ILE A 128 3.54 -12.30 -17.49
CA ILE A 128 3.71 -11.42 -18.64
C ILE A 128 2.35 -10.86 -19.00
N CYS A 129 2.15 -9.57 -18.85
CA CYS A 129 0.93 -8.90 -19.26
C CYS A 129 1.13 -8.18 -20.58
N LEU A 130 0.25 -8.43 -21.56
CA LEU A 130 0.25 -7.76 -22.86
C LEU A 130 -1.01 -6.92 -23.02
N ILE A 131 -0.87 -5.59 -23.08
CA ILE A 131 -1.99 -4.68 -23.35
C ILE A 131 -2.32 -4.72 -24.85
N HIS A 132 -3.58 -5.01 -25.16
CA HIS A 132 -4.04 -5.15 -26.54
C HIS A 132 -4.81 -3.93 -27.05
N THR A 133 -5.34 -3.07 -26.17
CA THR A 133 -6.12 -1.92 -26.62
C THR A 133 -5.90 -0.68 -25.77
N GLU A 134 -5.83 0.46 -26.44
CA GLU A 134 -5.80 1.77 -25.79
C GLU A 134 -7.19 2.22 -25.30
N ASN A 135 -8.27 1.51 -25.67
CA ASN A 135 -9.60 1.82 -25.17
C ASN A 135 -9.69 1.55 -23.67
N ARG A 136 -10.01 2.59 -22.89
CA ARG A 136 -10.03 2.55 -21.42
C ARG A 136 -8.66 2.16 -20.83
N TYR A 137 -7.58 2.66 -21.43
CA TYR A 137 -6.20 2.37 -21.04
C TYR A 137 -5.96 2.52 -19.53
N GLU A 138 -6.33 3.66 -18.94
CA GLU A 138 -6.18 3.91 -17.50
C GLU A 138 -6.86 2.83 -16.64
N LYS A 139 -8.12 2.49 -16.97
CA LYS A 139 -8.86 1.43 -16.27
C LYS A 139 -8.19 0.06 -16.44
N THR A 140 -7.65 -0.22 -17.62
CA THR A 140 -6.90 -1.45 -17.89
C THR A 140 -5.63 -1.52 -17.03
N ILE A 141 -4.85 -0.43 -16.95
CA ILE A 141 -3.67 -0.36 -16.07
C ILE A 141 -4.06 -0.65 -14.63
N LYS A 142 -5.07 0.06 -14.09
CA LYS A 142 -5.55 -0.15 -12.71
C LYS A 142 -5.94 -1.61 -12.42
N GLU A 143 -6.60 -2.27 -13.37
CA GLU A 143 -6.97 -3.69 -13.24
C GLU A 143 -5.77 -4.63 -13.26
N VAL A 144 -4.76 -4.37 -14.09
CA VAL A 144 -3.52 -5.15 -14.12
C VAL A 144 -2.76 -5.01 -12.79
N PHE A 145 -2.66 -3.79 -12.26
CA PHE A 145 -2.02 -3.53 -10.98
C PHE A 145 -2.77 -4.21 -9.82
N ASP A 146 -4.10 -4.11 -9.77
CA ASP A 146 -4.92 -4.83 -8.78
C ASP A 146 -4.71 -6.36 -8.85
N GLN A 147 -4.59 -6.92 -10.06
CA GLN A 147 -4.32 -8.35 -10.21
C GLN A 147 -2.93 -8.75 -9.73
N ALA A 148 -1.89 -7.97 -10.06
CA ALA A 148 -0.51 -8.22 -9.60
C ALA A 148 -0.42 -8.18 -8.06
N ILE A 149 -1.08 -7.19 -7.44
CA ILE A 149 -1.19 -7.04 -5.98
C ILE A 149 -1.86 -8.26 -5.33
N ARG A 150 -3.01 -8.69 -5.89
CA ARG A 150 -3.79 -9.82 -5.36
C ARG A 150 -3.08 -11.16 -5.52
N ARG A 151 -2.34 -11.34 -6.61
CA ARG A 151 -1.58 -12.57 -6.90
C ARG A 151 -0.20 -12.58 -6.23
N GLU A 152 0.26 -11.44 -5.70
CA GLU A 152 1.62 -11.26 -5.16
C GLU A 152 2.70 -11.65 -6.19
N GLN A 153 2.42 -11.38 -7.47
CA GLN A 153 3.22 -11.87 -8.57
C GLN A 153 3.89 -10.72 -9.31
N VAL A 154 5.19 -10.84 -9.55
CA VAL A 154 5.90 -9.89 -10.39
C VAL A 154 5.39 -10.01 -11.82
N THR A 155 4.95 -8.89 -12.37
CA THR A 155 4.34 -8.79 -13.69
C THR A 155 5.16 -7.90 -14.61
N LEU A 156 5.67 -8.45 -15.70
CA LEU A 156 6.22 -7.70 -16.82
C LEU A 156 5.08 -7.21 -17.70
N LEU A 157 4.83 -5.90 -17.70
CA LEU A 157 3.72 -5.28 -18.42
C LEU A 157 4.19 -4.65 -19.73
N PHE A 158 3.83 -5.27 -20.85
CA PHE A 158 4.04 -4.71 -22.18
C PHE A 158 2.90 -3.79 -22.61
N THR A 159 3.27 -2.57 -23.00
CA THR A 159 2.35 -1.59 -23.59
C THR A 159 2.67 -1.33 -25.06
N PRO A 160 1.66 -1.15 -25.93
CA PRO A 160 1.88 -0.66 -27.29
C PRO A 160 2.32 0.80 -27.35
N ARG A 161 2.27 1.55 -26.25
CA ARG A 161 2.74 2.95 -26.22
C ARG A 161 4.26 3.00 -26.18
N SER A 162 4.84 4.04 -26.79
CA SER A 162 6.29 4.29 -26.79
C SER A 162 6.82 4.82 -25.44
N SER A 163 5.93 5.21 -24.53
CA SER A 163 6.28 5.72 -23.20
C SER A 163 5.46 5.06 -22.11
N VAL A 164 6.11 4.85 -20.97
CA VAL A 164 5.52 4.29 -19.74
C VAL A 164 5.26 5.36 -18.68
N LYS A 165 5.57 6.64 -18.96
CA LYS A 165 5.43 7.73 -17.98
C LYS A 165 4.01 7.83 -17.43
N GLU A 166 3.00 7.78 -18.30
CA GLU A 166 1.59 7.83 -17.89
C GLU A 166 1.18 6.58 -17.08
N ILE A 167 1.83 5.43 -17.30
CA ILE A 167 1.61 4.26 -16.44
C ILE A 167 2.13 4.58 -15.04
N PHE A 168 3.34 5.15 -14.92
CA PHE A 168 3.88 5.56 -13.63
C PHE A 168 3.00 6.59 -12.90
N GLU A 169 2.47 7.60 -13.61
CA GLU A 169 1.52 8.59 -13.08
C GLU A 169 0.22 7.93 -12.57
N ILE A 170 -0.30 6.92 -13.27
CA ILE A 170 -1.48 6.16 -12.83
C ILE A 170 -1.17 5.32 -11.58
N THR A 171 0.09 4.91 -11.42
CA THR A 171 0.54 4.03 -10.33
C THR A 171 0.95 4.75 -9.07
N GLU A 172 1.12 6.07 -9.09
CA GLU A 172 1.34 6.87 -7.87
C GLU A 172 0.23 6.65 -6.83
N VAL A 173 -0.97 6.23 -7.26
CA VAL A 173 -2.13 5.93 -6.41
C VAL A 173 -2.06 4.51 -5.79
N PHE A 174 -1.16 3.65 -6.27
CA PHE A 174 -1.02 2.28 -5.83
C PHE A 174 0.40 2.06 -5.29
N ALA A 175 0.57 1.79 -4.00
CA ALA A 175 1.89 1.50 -3.41
C ALA A 175 2.32 0.05 -3.70
N VAL A 176 2.50 -0.26 -4.99
CA VAL A 176 2.66 -1.62 -5.52
C VAL A 176 4.11 -2.12 -5.44
N GLY A 177 5.03 -1.27 -4.99
CA GLY A 177 6.46 -1.56 -5.05
C GLY A 177 6.89 -1.97 -6.46
N PRO A 178 7.93 -2.81 -6.61
CA PRO A 178 8.41 -3.26 -7.92
C PRO A 178 7.57 -4.39 -8.56
N LEU A 179 6.35 -4.68 -8.07
CA LEU A 179 5.57 -5.83 -8.55
C LEU A 179 5.13 -5.72 -10.00
N VAL A 180 5.02 -4.53 -10.59
CA VAL A 180 4.72 -4.36 -12.01
C VAL A 180 5.83 -3.59 -12.70
N CYS A 181 6.41 -4.19 -13.72
CA CYS A 181 7.49 -3.62 -14.53
C CYS A 181 6.93 -3.20 -15.90
N PRO A 182 6.50 -1.93 -16.09
CA PRO A 182 5.98 -1.47 -17.37
C PRO A 182 7.09 -1.24 -18.40
N VAL A 183 6.89 -1.74 -19.62
CA VAL A 183 7.85 -1.66 -20.71
C VAL A 183 7.12 -1.42 -22.04
N PRO A 184 7.56 -0.46 -22.88
CA PRO A 184 7.10 -0.37 -24.27
C PRO A 184 7.41 -1.66 -25.04
N PHE A 185 6.47 -2.20 -25.80
CA PHE A 185 6.68 -3.46 -26.52
C PHE A 185 7.89 -3.40 -27.48
N GLU A 186 8.11 -2.25 -28.11
CA GLU A 186 9.27 -1.98 -28.97
C GLU A 186 10.62 -2.16 -28.25
N ASN A 187 10.67 -2.02 -26.92
CA ASN A 187 11.92 -2.22 -26.15
C ASN A 187 12.32 -3.69 -26.01
N LEU A 188 11.51 -4.65 -26.48
CA LEU A 188 11.86 -6.07 -26.51
C LEU A 188 13.13 -6.36 -27.34
N GLU A 189 13.57 -5.42 -28.18
CA GLU A 189 14.87 -5.46 -28.86
C GLU A 189 16.07 -5.53 -27.90
N ARG A 190 15.90 -5.11 -26.64
CA ARG A 190 16.94 -5.10 -25.61
C ARG A 190 16.50 -5.93 -24.38
N PRO A 191 16.35 -7.26 -24.52
CA PRO A 191 15.74 -8.09 -23.49
C PRO A 191 16.55 -8.18 -22.20
N ASP A 192 17.89 -8.09 -22.27
CA ASP A 192 18.75 -8.27 -21.09
C ASP A 192 18.49 -7.23 -19.98
N SER A 193 18.32 -5.96 -20.36
CA SER A 193 18.04 -4.88 -19.40
C SER A 193 16.67 -5.06 -18.74
N ILE A 194 15.67 -5.44 -19.52
CA ILE A 194 14.32 -5.70 -19.01
C ILE A 194 14.35 -6.90 -18.07
N LYS A 195 15.05 -7.97 -18.46
CA LYS A 195 15.21 -9.20 -17.67
C LYS A 195 15.84 -8.91 -16.32
N GLU A 196 16.91 -8.12 -16.29
CA GLU A 196 17.59 -7.75 -15.05
C GLU A 196 16.66 -6.99 -14.09
N SER A 197 15.90 -6.01 -14.59
CA SER A 197 14.92 -5.28 -13.79
C SER A 197 13.84 -6.19 -13.20
N VAL A 198 13.28 -7.10 -14.00
CA VAL A 198 12.25 -8.05 -13.55
C VAL A 198 12.81 -9.05 -12.54
N ILE A 199 14.03 -9.55 -12.75
CA ILE A 199 14.69 -10.45 -11.79
C ILE A 199 14.96 -9.74 -10.47
N ASN A 200 15.37 -8.47 -10.50
CA ASN A 200 15.60 -7.68 -9.28
C ASN A 200 14.28 -7.43 -8.53
N ALA A 201 13.20 -7.13 -9.25
CA ALA A 201 11.86 -7.04 -8.66
C ALA A 201 11.43 -8.35 -7.99
N LYS A 202 11.66 -9.48 -8.67
CA LYS A 202 11.40 -10.82 -8.10
C LYS A 202 12.23 -11.07 -6.85
N ARG A 203 13.53 -10.81 -6.88
CA ARG A 203 14.42 -10.95 -5.71
C ARG A 203 13.96 -10.10 -4.54
N SER A 204 13.52 -8.87 -4.81
CA SER A 204 12.97 -7.98 -3.78
C SER A 204 11.72 -8.59 -3.14
N ARG A 205 10.78 -9.08 -3.95
CA ARG A 205 9.57 -9.77 -3.46
C ARG A 205 9.93 -11.03 -2.67
N ASP A 206 10.82 -11.87 -3.20
CA ASP A 206 11.22 -13.13 -2.55
C ASP A 206 11.89 -12.86 -1.21
N LEU A 207 12.70 -11.80 -1.11
CA LEU A 207 13.29 -11.34 0.15
C LEU A 207 12.21 -10.89 1.13
N THR A 208 11.22 -10.09 0.68
CA THR A 208 10.07 -9.70 1.50
C THR A 208 9.33 -10.93 2.02
N HIS A 209 9.00 -11.90 1.17
CA HIS A 209 8.35 -13.14 1.60
C HIS A 209 9.20 -13.97 2.56
N GLN A 210 10.52 -14.03 2.37
CA GLN A 210 11.41 -14.72 3.31
C GLN A 210 11.41 -14.04 4.68
N ILE A 211 11.44 -12.71 4.72
CA ILE A 211 11.36 -11.93 5.95
C ILE A 211 9.99 -12.13 6.63
N GLU A 212 8.90 -12.10 5.87
CA GLU A 212 7.53 -12.38 6.36
C GLU A 212 7.42 -13.78 6.97
N GLN A 213 7.93 -14.80 6.27
CA GLN A 213 7.93 -16.18 6.74
C GLN A 213 8.78 -16.35 7.99
N GLN A 214 9.96 -15.73 8.06
CA GLN A 214 10.80 -15.72 9.25
C GLN A 214 10.13 -15.03 10.44
N ARG A 215 9.28 -14.03 10.16
CA ARG A 215 8.51 -13.29 11.17
C ARG A 215 7.18 -13.96 11.53
N GLY A 216 6.82 -15.08 10.90
CA GLY A 216 5.55 -15.77 11.15
C GLY A 216 4.31 -14.99 10.70
N ILE A 217 4.47 -14.07 9.74
CA ILE A 217 3.40 -13.21 9.25
C ILE A 217 2.48 -14.03 8.35
N GLU A 218 1.21 -14.20 8.75
CA GLU A 218 0.23 -14.98 7.98
C GLU A 218 -0.08 -14.33 6.61
N ALA A 219 -0.43 -15.16 5.63
CA ALA A 219 -0.69 -14.73 4.25
C ALA A 219 -1.88 -13.77 4.10
N ASP A 220 -2.82 -13.78 5.05
CA ASP A 220 -3.98 -12.87 5.10
C ASP A 220 -3.83 -11.75 6.15
N SER A 221 -2.65 -11.63 6.77
CA SER A 221 -2.40 -10.65 7.82
C SER A 221 -2.50 -9.21 7.30
N PHE A 222 -3.00 -8.32 8.16
CA PHE A 222 -3.09 -6.90 7.86
C PHE A 222 -1.72 -6.27 7.53
N LEU A 223 -0.63 -6.78 8.10
CA LEU A 223 0.74 -6.36 7.80
C LEU A 223 1.03 -6.41 6.28
N LYS A 224 0.59 -7.45 5.58
CA LYS A 224 0.69 -7.57 4.11
C LYS A 224 -0.16 -6.56 3.33
N LYS A 225 -1.26 -6.05 3.90
CA LYS A 225 -2.13 -5.03 3.27
C LYS A 225 -1.64 -3.61 3.55
N GLY A 226 -1.10 -3.37 4.75
CA GLY A 226 -0.46 -2.12 5.16
C GLY A 226 0.81 -1.82 4.36
N ASP A 227 1.64 -2.84 4.12
CA ASP A 227 2.86 -2.70 3.28
C ASP A 227 2.56 -2.30 1.82
N LYS A 228 1.37 -2.61 1.31
CA LYS A 228 0.94 -2.31 -0.07
C LYS A 228 0.23 -0.97 -0.24
N ASN A 229 -0.15 -0.30 0.86
CA ASN A 229 -0.60 1.09 0.86
C ASN A 229 -0.41 1.72 2.23
N PRO A 230 0.71 2.39 2.48
CA PRO A 230 0.98 2.88 3.81
C PRO A 230 0.07 4.06 4.23
N LEU A 231 -0.51 4.81 3.28
CA LEU A 231 -1.58 5.78 3.55
C LEU A 231 -2.89 5.13 4.01
N TYR A 232 -3.10 3.85 3.70
CA TYR A 232 -4.25 3.10 4.20
C TYR A 232 -4.15 2.90 5.72
N ILE A 233 -2.94 2.70 6.27
CA ILE A 233 -2.71 2.61 7.71
C ILE A 233 -3.13 3.92 8.40
N ALA A 234 -2.64 5.06 7.90
CA ALA A 234 -3.00 6.37 8.45
C ALA A 234 -4.51 6.65 8.33
N THR A 235 -5.10 6.31 7.18
CA THR A 235 -6.55 6.45 6.93
C THR A 235 -7.35 5.62 7.92
N GLU A 236 -7.00 4.34 8.11
CA GLU A 236 -7.74 3.47 9.01
C GLU A 236 -7.60 3.93 10.46
N LEU A 237 -6.40 4.32 10.92
CA LEU A 237 -6.21 4.91 12.26
C LEU A 237 -7.04 6.18 12.50
N ALA A 238 -7.18 7.03 11.47
CA ALA A 238 -7.96 8.27 11.55
C ALA A 238 -9.47 8.01 11.58
N TYR A 239 -9.97 7.01 10.83
CA TYR A 239 -11.41 6.73 10.73
C TYR A 239 -11.90 5.61 11.65
N MET A 240 -11.02 4.87 12.33
CA MET A 240 -11.39 3.71 13.14
C MET A 240 -12.34 4.07 14.29
N ARG A 241 -12.17 5.24 14.92
CA ARG A 241 -13.12 5.75 15.91
C ARG A 241 -14.52 5.89 15.32
N LEU A 242 -14.64 6.57 14.18
CA LEU A 242 -15.91 6.79 13.47
C LEU A 242 -16.57 5.48 13.05
N LEU A 243 -15.79 4.53 12.52
CA LEU A 243 -16.29 3.20 12.14
C LEU A 243 -16.83 2.43 13.35
N ARG A 244 -16.21 2.60 14.53
CA ARG A 244 -16.66 1.96 15.77
C ARG A 244 -17.92 2.63 16.34
N GLU A 245 -17.96 3.96 16.38
CA GLU A 245 -19.12 4.73 16.83
C GLU A 245 -20.37 4.45 15.96
N ASN A 246 -20.18 4.24 14.66
CA ASN A 246 -21.23 3.87 13.72
C ASN A 246 -21.62 2.38 13.75
N GLY A 247 -20.92 1.56 14.55
CA GLY A 247 -21.17 0.12 14.65
C GLY A 247 -20.74 -0.70 13.42
N GLU A 248 -19.90 -0.13 12.54
CA GLU A 248 -19.34 -0.82 11.37
C GLU A 248 -18.14 -1.70 11.75
N LEU A 249 -17.47 -1.41 12.86
CA LEU A 249 -16.50 -2.29 13.53
C LEU A 249 -17.14 -2.92 14.76
N SER A 250 -17.13 -4.25 14.84
CA SER A 250 -17.75 -4.95 15.96
C SER A 250 -16.85 -4.95 17.20
N VAL A 251 -17.44 -5.11 18.39
CA VAL A 251 -16.67 -5.28 19.64
C VAL A 251 -15.81 -6.57 19.61
N ALA A 252 -16.16 -7.53 18.76
CA ALA A 252 -15.40 -8.76 18.54
C ALA A 252 -14.13 -8.54 17.70
N ASP A 253 -14.00 -7.42 16.99
CA ASP A 253 -12.81 -7.03 16.23
C ASP A 253 -11.78 -6.29 17.11
N GLY A 254 -11.68 -6.68 18.38
CA GLY A 254 -10.83 -6.04 19.39
C GLY A 254 -9.34 -5.99 19.00
N SER A 255 -8.87 -7.01 18.28
CA SER A 255 -7.50 -7.12 17.76
C SER A 255 -7.19 -6.20 16.58
N ARG A 256 -8.21 -5.55 15.98
CA ARG A 256 -8.00 -4.74 14.79
C ARG A 256 -7.13 -3.52 15.07
N LEU A 257 -7.31 -2.86 16.22
CA LEU A 257 -6.44 -1.74 16.61
C LEU A 257 -5.00 -2.23 16.88
N GLU A 258 -4.85 -3.40 17.51
CA GLU A 258 -3.55 -4.06 17.76
C GLU A 258 -2.80 -4.30 16.45
N GLU A 259 -3.47 -4.91 15.46
CA GLU A 259 -2.92 -5.19 14.13
C GLU A 259 -2.46 -3.94 13.40
N ILE A 260 -3.27 -2.88 13.40
CA ILE A 260 -2.96 -1.63 12.69
C ILE A 260 -1.84 -0.87 13.39
N CYS A 261 -1.88 -0.80 14.73
CA CYS A 261 -0.80 -0.18 15.49
C CYS A 261 0.52 -0.93 15.26
N SER A 262 0.46 -2.26 15.21
CA SER A 262 1.64 -3.07 14.91
C SER A 262 2.23 -2.76 13.54
N ALA A 263 1.39 -2.64 12.51
CA ALA A 263 1.82 -2.22 11.18
C ALA A 263 2.40 -0.80 11.19
N ALA A 264 1.73 0.16 11.84
CA ALA A 264 2.19 1.54 11.96
C ALA A 264 3.59 1.63 12.59
N PHE A 265 3.81 0.99 13.74
CA PHE A 265 5.10 1.01 14.43
C PHE A 265 6.20 0.30 13.63
N SER A 266 5.86 -0.71 12.84
CA SER A 266 6.83 -1.42 11.98
C SER A 266 7.41 -0.54 10.86
N HIS A 267 6.70 0.52 10.47
CA HIS A 267 7.19 1.48 9.48
C HIS A 267 8.06 2.58 10.08
N ILE A 268 7.78 3.01 11.31
CA ILE A 268 8.43 4.21 11.90
C ILE A 268 9.55 3.87 12.90
N ALA A 269 9.68 2.60 13.33
CA ALA A 269 10.66 2.17 14.31
C ALA A 269 11.08 0.71 14.14
N THR A 270 12.15 0.29 14.82
CA THR A 270 12.59 -1.11 14.81
C THR A 270 11.72 -1.94 15.75
N VAL A 271 10.80 -2.75 15.21
CA VAL A 271 9.96 -3.67 15.99
C VAL A 271 10.75 -4.93 16.37
N LEU A 272 10.63 -5.37 17.63
CA LEU A 272 11.25 -6.61 18.11
C LEU A 272 10.26 -7.79 17.90
N PRO A 273 10.53 -8.75 16.99
CA PRO A 273 9.60 -9.83 16.68
C PRO A 273 9.43 -10.80 17.86
N GLY A 274 8.21 -11.32 18.05
CA GLY A 274 7.94 -12.46 18.92
C GLY A 274 7.70 -12.15 20.41
N VAL A 275 7.30 -10.92 20.75
CA VAL A 275 7.08 -10.49 22.16
C VAL A 275 5.68 -9.96 22.41
N GLY A 276 4.68 -10.33 21.60
CA GLY A 276 3.27 -9.95 21.84
C GLY A 276 2.34 -11.15 22.01
N GLY A 277 1.33 -11.02 22.88
CA GLY A 277 0.36 -12.06 23.22
C GLY A 277 0.45 -12.60 24.65
N GLU A 278 0.20 -13.89 24.85
CA GLU A 278 0.54 -14.61 26.09
C GLU A 278 1.76 -15.49 25.82
N ASP A 279 2.76 -15.48 26.70
CA ASP A 279 3.91 -16.37 26.54
C ASP A 279 3.58 -17.83 26.88
N ASP A 280 4.47 -18.76 26.56
CA ASP A 280 4.30 -20.20 26.82
C ASP A 280 4.12 -20.54 28.32
N SER A 281 4.38 -19.59 29.22
CA SER A 281 4.15 -19.70 30.67
C SER A 281 2.80 -19.12 31.13
N GLY A 282 2.01 -18.52 30.23
CA GLY A 282 0.74 -17.87 30.54
C GLY A 282 0.89 -16.47 31.15
N GLU A 283 2.05 -15.83 31.02
CA GLU A 283 2.24 -14.42 31.38
C GLU A 283 1.80 -13.54 30.21
N SER A 284 1.07 -12.47 30.51
CA SER A 284 0.66 -11.49 29.48
C SER A 284 1.90 -10.76 28.96
N LEU A 285 1.96 -10.49 27.66
CA LEU A 285 2.96 -9.68 26.96
C LEU A 285 2.32 -8.42 26.37
N PRO A 286 3.09 -7.32 26.15
CA PRO A 286 2.59 -6.12 25.47
C PRO A 286 2.11 -6.46 24.06
N ASP A 287 1.17 -5.69 23.50
CA ASP A 287 0.66 -5.93 22.14
C ASP A 287 1.75 -5.71 21.08
N ASN A 288 2.64 -4.73 21.30
CA ASN A 288 3.81 -4.49 20.45
C ASN A 288 5.01 -4.01 21.28
N ILE A 289 6.22 -4.27 20.79
CA ILE A 289 7.46 -3.70 21.32
C ILE A 289 8.30 -3.14 20.18
N PHE A 290 8.67 -1.86 20.27
CA PHE A 290 9.59 -1.24 19.32
C PHE A 290 10.75 -0.54 20.04
N ARG A 291 11.84 -0.36 19.31
CA ARG A 291 13.06 0.29 19.77
C ARG A 291 13.35 1.52 18.93
N LEU A 292 13.63 2.64 19.60
CA LEU A 292 14.33 3.78 18.99
C LEU A 292 15.82 3.65 19.34
N PRO A 293 16.72 3.64 18.35
CA PRO A 293 18.14 3.41 18.58
C PRO A 293 18.77 4.53 19.42
N GLU A 294 19.95 4.31 19.97
CA GLU A 294 20.76 5.39 20.54
C GLU A 294 21.40 6.24 19.42
N ASP A 295 21.66 7.51 19.71
CA ASP A 295 22.50 8.37 18.88
C ASP A 295 23.41 9.19 19.81
N GLU A 296 24.63 8.68 20.03
CA GLU A 296 25.63 9.33 20.89
C GLU A 296 25.96 10.76 20.43
N ALA A 297 25.92 11.05 19.13
CA ALA A 297 26.27 12.36 18.60
C ALA A 297 25.24 13.43 18.99
N LYS A 298 23.97 13.01 19.17
CA LYS A 298 22.87 13.87 19.62
C LYS A 298 22.55 13.70 21.11
N GLY A 299 23.28 12.82 21.80
CA GLY A 299 23.05 12.46 23.21
C GLY A 299 21.71 11.75 23.42
N TYR A 300 21.25 10.98 22.44
CA TYR A 300 19.99 10.23 22.54
C TYR A 300 20.24 8.84 23.14
N ASP A 301 19.64 8.61 24.29
CA ASP A 301 19.58 7.27 24.89
C ASP A 301 18.63 6.36 24.11
N PRO A 302 18.87 5.03 24.09
CA PRO A 302 17.98 4.11 23.41
C PRO A 302 16.65 4.02 24.16
N ILE A 303 15.53 4.01 23.42
CA ILE A 303 14.18 3.89 23.99
C ILE A 303 13.62 2.52 23.64
N LEU A 304 13.08 1.84 24.64
CA LEU A 304 12.27 0.64 24.47
C LEU A 304 10.81 0.99 24.75
N ALA A 305 9.97 0.94 23.72
CA ALA A 305 8.55 1.19 23.86
C ALA A 305 7.77 -0.11 24.01
N LEU A 306 6.97 -0.19 25.08
CA LEU A 306 6.04 -1.28 25.36
C LEU A 306 4.64 -0.77 25.03
N VAL A 307 4.04 -1.28 23.96
CA VAL A 307 2.79 -0.77 23.43
C VAL A 307 1.63 -1.68 23.84
N ASP A 308 0.58 -1.08 24.35
CA ASP A 308 -0.69 -1.71 24.64
C ASP A 308 -1.82 -0.89 24.00
N THR A 309 -2.71 -1.53 23.26
CA THR A 309 -3.78 -0.84 22.55
C THR A 309 -5.11 -1.00 23.29
N LYS A 310 -5.88 0.09 23.34
CA LYS A 310 -7.19 0.13 23.97
C LYS A 310 -8.23 0.41 22.90
N SER A 311 -8.88 -0.66 22.45
CA SER A 311 -9.87 -0.57 21.38
C SER A 311 -11.24 -0.06 21.85
N GLY A 312 -11.49 0.17 23.14
CA GLY A 312 -12.75 0.80 23.59
C GLY A 312 -12.95 2.19 22.97
N THR A 313 -14.21 2.59 22.70
CA THR A 313 -14.54 3.93 22.13
C THR A 313 -13.87 5.05 22.92
N ASP A 314 -13.84 4.91 24.24
CA ASP A 314 -12.96 5.65 25.14
C ASP A 314 -12.11 4.65 25.95
N ALA A 315 -10.87 5.03 26.26
CA ALA A 315 -10.02 4.24 27.15
C ALA A 315 -10.55 4.29 28.58
N ASN A 316 -11.15 3.20 29.04
CA ASN A 316 -11.59 3.04 30.43
C ASN A 316 -10.46 2.46 31.28
N PHE A 317 -9.52 3.32 31.67
CA PHE A 317 -8.39 2.93 32.49
C PHE A 317 -8.80 2.41 33.88
N ALA A 318 -9.99 2.77 34.38
CA ALA A 318 -10.49 2.30 35.67
C ALA A 318 -10.74 0.78 35.74
N LYS A 319 -10.88 0.10 34.60
CA LYS A 319 -11.07 -1.37 34.52
C LYS A 319 -9.79 -2.15 34.21
N GLU A 320 -8.67 -1.45 34.05
CA GLU A 320 -7.39 -2.09 33.71
C GLU A 320 -6.79 -2.87 34.87
N LEU A 321 -6.29 -4.07 34.55
CA LEU A 321 -5.68 -4.97 35.54
C LEU A 321 -4.18 -4.68 35.68
N ILE A 322 -3.86 -3.55 36.34
CA ILE A 322 -2.49 -3.08 36.58
C ILE A 322 -1.57 -4.18 37.14
N GLU A 323 -1.98 -4.84 38.23
CA GLU A 323 -1.16 -5.85 38.92
C GLU A 323 -0.94 -7.13 38.11
N ARG A 324 -1.84 -7.47 37.18
CA ARG A 324 -1.80 -8.74 36.44
C ARG A 324 -1.08 -8.61 35.10
N LYS A 325 -1.18 -7.46 34.44
CA LYS A 325 -0.71 -7.24 33.06
C LYS A 325 0.49 -6.30 33.06
N HIS A 326 0.25 -5.03 33.35
CA HIS A 326 1.19 -3.93 33.19
C HIS A 326 2.41 -4.01 34.11
N ARG A 327 2.23 -4.43 35.36
CA ARG A 327 3.36 -4.68 36.27
C ARG A 327 4.31 -5.75 35.72
N GLY A 328 3.76 -6.81 35.13
CA GLY A 328 4.55 -7.91 34.55
C GLY A 328 5.45 -7.42 33.41
N TYR A 329 4.94 -6.51 32.57
CA TYR A 329 5.70 -5.90 31.47
C TYR A 329 6.96 -5.20 31.98
N ILE A 330 6.78 -4.31 32.96
CA ILE A 330 7.84 -3.50 33.54
C ILE A 330 8.86 -4.38 34.28
N GLU A 331 8.40 -5.29 35.14
CA GLU A 331 9.28 -6.21 35.87
C GLU A 331 10.11 -7.09 34.92
N ARG A 332 9.53 -7.52 33.79
CA ARG A 332 10.23 -8.34 32.80
C ARG A 332 11.38 -7.57 32.15
N VAL A 333 11.14 -6.32 31.74
CA VAL A 333 12.19 -5.45 31.19
C VAL A 333 13.30 -5.23 32.22
N GLN A 334 12.94 -4.92 33.47
CA GLN A 334 13.91 -4.72 34.57
C GLN A 334 14.72 -5.98 34.90
N ARG A 335 14.15 -7.18 34.70
CA ARG A 335 14.85 -8.45 34.93
C ARG A 335 15.81 -8.82 33.79
N GLN A 336 15.58 -8.36 32.57
CA GLN A 336 16.40 -8.71 31.40
C GLN A 336 17.62 -7.79 31.28
N PRO A 337 18.86 -8.29 31.47
CA PRO A 337 20.05 -7.44 31.48
C PRO A 337 20.28 -6.67 30.17
N SER A 338 19.91 -7.24 29.02
CA SER A 338 20.06 -6.63 27.70
C SER A 338 19.12 -5.44 27.44
N LEU A 339 18.12 -5.24 28.31
CA LEU A 339 17.11 -4.17 28.17
C LEU A 339 17.22 -3.11 29.28
N ARG A 340 18.15 -3.27 30.24
CA ARG A 340 18.28 -2.39 31.41
C ARG A 340 18.79 -0.99 31.11
N ASP A 341 19.55 -0.82 30.03
CA ASP A 341 20.16 0.46 29.68
C ASP A 341 19.25 1.31 28.76
N HIS A 342 17.94 1.01 28.71
CA HIS A 342 16.97 1.75 27.89
C HIS A 342 16.05 2.61 28.74
N THR A 343 15.72 3.80 28.25
CA THR A 343 14.52 4.52 28.70
C THR A 343 13.29 3.69 28.29
N VAL A 344 12.36 3.45 29.21
CA VAL A 344 11.18 2.63 28.95
C VAL A 344 9.98 3.54 28.67
N ALA A 345 9.41 3.45 27.47
CA ALA A 345 8.17 4.13 27.12
C ALA A 345 7.00 3.14 27.21
N HIS A 346 6.21 3.22 28.27
CA HIS A 346 5.00 2.41 28.40
C HIS A 346 3.84 3.12 27.70
N THR A 347 3.59 2.72 26.46
CA THR A 347 2.71 3.40 25.51
C THR A 347 1.33 2.75 25.45
N PHE A 348 0.29 3.56 25.65
CA PHE A 348 -1.10 3.19 25.45
C PHE A 348 -1.64 3.85 24.20
N VAL A 349 -2.04 3.07 23.19
CA VAL A 349 -2.70 3.61 22.00
C VAL A 349 -4.21 3.58 22.20
N VAL A 350 -4.85 4.76 22.13
CA VAL A 350 -6.26 4.95 22.49
C VAL A 350 -6.98 5.79 21.43
N PHE A 351 -8.30 5.66 21.28
CA PHE A 351 -9.07 6.62 20.47
C PHE A 351 -9.26 7.96 21.20
N ASP A 352 -9.59 7.87 22.48
CA ASP A 352 -9.84 8.99 23.38
C ASP A 352 -9.68 8.51 24.84
N VAL A 353 -9.69 9.42 25.81
CA VAL A 353 -9.44 9.11 27.24
C VAL A 353 -10.59 9.53 28.15
N ASP A 354 -11.55 8.69 28.51
CA ASP A 354 -12.69 9.17 29.30
C ASP A 354 -12.30 9.93 30.61
N GLY A 355 -12.84 11.14 30.81
CA GLY A 355 -12.90 11.85 32.09
C GLY A 355 -11.59 12.04 32.89
N HIS A 356 -10.46 12.35 32.24
CA HIS A 356 -9.16 12.59 32.89
C HIS A 356 -8.56 11.37 33.62
N GLN A 357 -9.01 10.16 33.28
CA GLN A 357 -8.61 8.92 33.93
C GLN A 357 -7.11 8.59 33.76
N GLU A 358 -6.41 9.22 32.81
CA GLU A 358 -4.96 9.03 32.61
C GLU A 358 -4.14 9.44 33.83
N ILE A 359 -4.53 10.51 34.54
CA ILE A 359 -3.81 10.97 35.74
C ILE A 359 -3.99 9.97 36.88
N GLU A 360 -5.23 9.48 37.08
CA GLU A 360 -5.53 8.50 38.13
C GLU A 360 -4.80 7.18 37.85
N PHE A 361 -4.85 6.72 36.60
CA PHE A 361 -4.15 5.52 36.17
C PHE A 361 -2.63 5.65 36.29
N TYR A 362 -2.07 6.80 35.89
CA TYR A 362 -0.65 7.10 36.10
C TYR A 362 -0.29 7.02 37.58
N ASN A 363 -1.07 7.63 38.48
CA ASN A 363 -0.80 7.58 39.92
C ASN A 363 -0.78 6.15 40.45
N ALA A 364 -1.64 5.26 39.93
CA ALA A 364 -1.65 3.85 40.29
C ALA A 364 -0.45 3.07 39.73
N MET A 365 0.03 3.44 38.53
CA MET A 365 1.21 2.85 37.89
C MET A 365 2.54 3.36 38.43
N GLN A 366 2.59 4.61 38.93
CA GLN A 366 3.81 5.31 39.31
C GLN A 366 4.68 4.52 40.31
N GLN A 367 4.05 3.75 41.21
CA GLN A 367 4.77 2.91 42.18
C GLN A 367 5.61 1.78 41.56
N TYR A 368 5.35 1.42 40.30
CA TYR A 368 6.10 0.39 39.57
C TYR A 368 7.13 0.99 38.59
N TYR A 369 7.09 2.30 38.35
CA TYR A 369 8.02 2.97 37.46
C TYR A 369 9.28 3.40 38.19
N ASP A 370 10.42 3.22 37.54
CA ASP A 370 11.67 3.86 37.92
C ASP A 370 11.76 5.27 37.30
N ALA A 371 12.89 5.96 37.53
CA ALA A 371 13.09 7.34 37.07
C ALA A 371 13.15 7.48 35.54
N ASP A 372 13.44 6.38 34.83
CA ASP A 372 13.69 6.31 33.39
C ASP A 372 12.53 5.66 32.63
N THR A 373 11.44 5.35 33.34
CA THR A 373 10.19 4.89 32.75
C THR A 373 9.21 6.05 32.59
N VAL A 374 8.60 6.16 31.41
CA VAL A 374 7.59 7.16 31.08
C VAL A 374 6.31 6.46 30.62
N MET A 375 5.16 6.97 31.07
CA MET A 375 3.87 6.56 30.54
C MET A 375 3.48 7.48 29.39
N VAL A 376 3.21 6.89 28.24
CA VAL A 376 2.79 7.62 27.03
C VAL A 376 1.35 7.23 26.71
N VAL A 377 0.45 8.19 26.59
CA VAL A 377 -0.89 8.00 26.06
C VAL A 377 -0.91 8.60 24.66
N LEU A 378 -0.90 7.75 23.64
CA LEU A 378 -0.83 8.14 22.24
C LEU A 378 -2.23 7.99 21.62
N THR A 379 -2.82 9.07 21.12
CA THR A 379 -4.10 8.93 20.40
C THR A 379 -3.89 8.24 19.05
N SER A 380 -4.89 7.48 18.57
CA SER A 380 -4.81 6.84 17.26
C SER A 380 -4.63 7.87 16.14
N GLU A 381 -5.22 9.05 16.31
CA GLU A 381 -5.04 10.20 15.43
C GLU A 381 -3.58 10.70 15.43
N ALA A 382 -2.95 10.85 16.61
CA ALA A 382 -1.55 11.22 16.69
C ALA A 382 -0.65 10.21 15.97
N LEU A 383 -0.91 8.91 16.14
CA LEU A 383 -0.21 7.87 15.40
C LEU A 383 -0.47 7.98 13.90
N ALA A 384 -1.70 8.28 13.46
CA ALA A 384 -2.04 8.50 12.06
C ALA A 384 -1.22 9.66 11.46
N TYR A 385 -1.08 10.78 12.18
CA TYR A 385 -0.26 11.91 11.75
C TYR A 385 1.22 11.56 11.65
N ILE A 386 1.77 10.85 12.64
CA ILE A 386 3.17 10.39 12.61
C ILE A 386 3.41 9.52 11.37
N VAL A 387 2.51 8.57 11.11
CA VAL A 387 2.58 7.64 9.98
C VAL A 387 2.46 8.39 8.65
N ALA A 388 1.50 9.33 8.53
CA ALA A 388 1.33 10.15 7.34
C ALA A 388 2.55 11.05 7.06
N ALA A 389 3.16 11.61 8.10
CA ALA A 389 4.36 12.43 7.99
C ALA A 389 5.57 11.59 7.54
N TYR A 390 5.75 10.40 8.10
CA TYR A 390 6.78 9.45 7.66
C TYR A 390 6.68 9.16 6.17
N PHE A 391 5.48 8.81 5.68
CA PHE A 391 5.31 8.51 4.26
C PHE A 391 5.45 9.72 3.36
N SER A 392 5.04 10.90 3.83
CA SER A 392 5.26 12.15 3.09
C SER A 392 6.76 12.43 2.91
N ALA A 393 7.57 12.26 3.98
CA ALA A 393 9.01 12.41 3.93
C ALA A 393 9.68 11.40 2.97
N VAL A 394 9.29 10.12 3.05
CA VAL A 394 9.81 9.07 2.16
C VAL A 394 9.42 9.33 0.69
N THR A 395 8.19 9.76 0.44
CA THR A 395 7.66 10.00 -0.93
C THR A 395 8.24 11.26 -1.57
N ALA A 396 8.46 12.32 -0.78
CA ALA A 396 9.03 13.57 -1.26
C ALA A 396 10.52 13.45 -1.65
N ASN A 397 11.15 12.29 -1.42
CA ASN A 397 12.57 12.04 -1.67
C ASN A 397 13.45 13.12 -0.99
N GLU A 398 12.99 13.63 0.15
CA GLU A 398 13.75 14.50 1.02
C GLU A 398 14.89 13.66 1.60
N LEU A 399 15.97 13.55 0.83
CA LEU A 399 17.22 12.81 1.09
C LEU A 399 17.88 13.11 2.45
N GLU A 400 17.34 14.04 3.24
CA GLU A 400 17.80 14.39 4.58
C GLU A 400 17.02 13.69 5.69
N LEU A 401 15.80 13.19 5.47
CA LEU A 401 15.08 12.38 6.46
C LEU A 401 15.41 10.88 6.27
N ALA A 402 16.68 10.50 6.41
CA ALA A 402 17.05 9.10 6.59
C ALA A 402 16.42 8.55 7.90
N GLU A 403 16.23 7.23 8.03
CA GLU A 403 15.59 6.57 9.20
C GLU A 403 16.04 7.14 10.57
N GLY A 404 17.32 7.49 10.72
CA GLY A 404 17.85 8.15 11.91
C GLY A 404 17.24 9.53 12.21
N GLU A 405 17.08 10.40 11.20
CA GLU A 405 16.50 11.73 11.41
C GLU A 405 15.00 11.68 11.71
N PHE A 406 14.25 10.74 11.12
CA PHE A 406 12.82 10.62 11.43
C PHE A 406 12.60 10.09 12.86
N THR A 407 13.37 9.10 13.30
CA THR A 407 13.30 8.61 14.68
C THR A 407 13.60 9.70 15.70
N ASP A 408 14.43 10.68 15.34
CA ASP A 408 14.73 11.84 16.18
C ASP A 408 13.55 12.80 16.28
N VAL A 409 12.83 13.04 15.18
CA VAL A 409 11.66 13.92 15.17
C VAL A 409 10.54 13.37 16.05
N ILE A 410 10.34 12.05 16.08
CA ILE A 410 9.29 11.41 16.90
C ILE A 410 9.73 11.09 18.33
N ARG A 411 11.04 11.10 18.62
CA ARG A 411 11.60 10.79 19.94
C ARG A 411 10.99 11.58 21.11
N PRO A 412 10.68 12.89 20.98
CA PRO A 412 10.07 13.66 22.05
C PRO A 412 8.74 13.09 22.54
N PHE A 413 8.02 12.31 21.72
CA PHE A 413 6.76 11.68 22.13
C PHE A 413 6.94 10.45 23.02
N PHE A 414 8.18 9.93 23.15
CA PHE A 414 8.49 8.68 23.86
C PHE A 414 9.59 8.82 24.92
N SER A 415 10.06 10.03 25.20
CA SER A 415 11.09 10.29 26.22
C SER A 415 10.74 11.55 26.99
N ARG A 416 10.75 11.47 28.34
CA ARG A 416 10.54 12.63 29.20
C ARG A 416 11.52 13.75 28.85
N ASP A 417 12.81 13.45 28.87
CA ASP A 417 13.84 14.49 28.77
C ASP A 417 13.77 15.19 27.41
N ARG A 418 13.44 14.46 26.33
CA ARG A 418 13.22 15.03 25.00
C ARG A 418 11.88 15.72 24.86
N PHE A 419 10.82 15.23 25.50
CA PHE A 419 9.54 15.91 25.57
C PHE A 419 9.69 17.31 26.17
N TYR A 420 10.45 17.46 27.25
CA TYR A 420 10.65 18.76 27.89
C TYR A 420 11.74 19.63 27.24
N GLY A 421 12.71 19.01 26.56
CA GLY A 421 13.84 19.68 25.91
C GLY A 421 13.59 20.12 24.47
N ASP A 422 12.89 19.30 23.68
CA ASP A 422 12.79 19.45 22.22
C ASP A 422 11.44 20.07 21.79
N LEU A 423 10.35 19.85 22.54
CA LEU A 423 9.04 20.45 22.24
C LEU A 423 8.88 21.84 22.86
N THR A 424 8.17 22.73 22.15
CA THR A 424 7.86 24.06 22.69
C THR A 424 6.86 23.97 23.85
N THR A 425 6.81 25.01 24.69
CA THR A 425 5.80 25.10 25.76
C THR A 425 4.38 25.07 25.21
N ASP A 426 4.15 25.62 24.02
CA ASP A 426 2.84 25.61 23.39
C ASP A 426 2.49 24.23 22.82
N ASP A 427 3.44 23.49 22.23
CA ASP A 427 3.23 22.10 21.80
C ASP A 427 2.87 21.20 22.99
N ARG A 428 3.60 21.33 24.11
CA ARG A 428 3.31 20.58 25.34
C ARG A 428 1.96 20.92 25.96
N ARG A 429 1.41 22.12 25.70
CA ARG A 429 0.06 22.50 26.16
C ARG A 429 -1.06 21.93 25.28
N ARG A 430 -0.75 21.46 24.07
CA ARG A 430 -1.71 20.80 23.15
C ARG A 430 -2.00 19.34 23.52
N THR A 431 -1.54 18.87 24.68
CA THR A 431 -2.07 17.67 25.35
C THR A 431 -3.59 17.77 25.46
N ARG A 432 -4.30 16.65 25.54
CA ARG A 432 -5.76 16.55 25.52
C ARG A 432 -6.49 17.75 26.18
N LEU A 433 -6.98 18.66 25.33
CA LEU A 433 -7.65 19.91 25.71
C LEU A 433 -9.16 19.89 25.37
N ASP A 434 -9.76 18.69 25.24
CA ASP A 434 -11.22 18.52 25.29
C ASP A 434 -11.73 18.60 26.73
N VAL A 435 -11.40 19.71 27.37
CA VAL A 435 -12.25 20.21 28.43
C VAL A 435 -13.28 21.05 27.68
N ASP A 436 -14.48 20.48 27.47
CA ASP A 436 -15.61 21.08 26.75
C ASP A 436 -15.65 22.60 26.94
N SER A 437 -16.04 23.38 25.91
CA SER A 437 -16.19 24.83 26.06
C SER A 437 -17.15 25.23 27.20
N ASP A 438 -17.97 24.28 27.65
CA ASP A 438 -18.92 24.39 28.76
C ASP A 438 -18.35 23.97 30.14
N TYR A 439 -17.08 23.54 30.19
CA TYR A 439 -16.42 23.14 31.43
C TYR A 439 -15.89 24.38 32.19
N PRO A 440 -16.14 24.48 33.51
CA PRO A 440 -15.69 25.62 34.29
C PRO A 440 -14.17 25.81 34.27
N ASP A 441 -13.69 27.04 34.00
CA ASP A 441 -12.27 27.39 33.90
C ASP A 441 -11.42 26.88 35.09
N HIS A 442 -11.96 26.94 36.31
CA HIS A 442 -11.25 26.48 37.50
C HIS A 442 -10.95 24.98 37.52
N LEU A 443 -11.80 24.14 36.93
CA LEU A 443 -11.56 22.69 36.84
C LEU A 443 -10.55 22.37 35.74
N ARG A 444 -10.55 23.16 34.66
CA ARG A 444 -9.55 23.09 33.58
C ARG A 444 -8.17 23.43 34.13
N ASP A 445 -8.05 24.52 34.87
CA ASP A 445 -6.79 24.96 35.48
C ASP A 445 -6.29 23.95 36.53
N GLU A 446 -7.20 23.39 37.34
CA GLU A 446 -6.85 22.33 38.30
C GLU A 446 -6.33 21.07 37.60
N TYR A 447 -6.95 20.66 36.50
CA TYR A 447 -6.50 19.53 35.69
C TYR A 447 -5.11 19.78 35.11
N VAL A 448 -4.90 20.94 34.46
CA VAL A 448 -3.61 21.31 33.87
C VAL A 448 -2.51 21.32 34.93
N GLN A 449 -2.79 21.87 36.11
CA GLN A 449 -1.83 21.90 37.21
C GLN A 449 -1.48 20.48 37.69
N LYS A 450 -2.50 19.63 37.89
CA LYS A 450 -2.29 18.22 38.26
C LYS A 450 -1.49 17.46 37.21
N TYR A 451 -1.71 17.74 35.93
CA TYR A 451 -0.99 17.12 34.83
C TYR A 451 0.49 17.54 34.79
N ILE A 452 0.78 18.84 34.92
CA ILE A 452 2.15 19.39 34.92
C ILE A 452 3.00 18.77 36.03
N GLU A 453 2.39 18.45 37.18
CA GLU A 453 3.08 17.79 38.30
C GLU A 453 3.46 16.32 38.02
N LYS A 454 2.99 15.73 36.92
CA LYS A 454 3.27 14.34 36.51
C LYS A 454 4.27 14.30 35.37
N GLU A 455 5.52 14.61 35.65
CA GLU A 455 6.58 14.73 34.64
C GLU A 455 6.84 13.45 33.82
N GLN A 456 6.46 12.26 34.32
CA GLN A 456 6.58 11.00 33.58
C GLN A 456 5.29 10.58 32.86
N LEU A 457 4.28 11.45 32.77
CA LEU A 457 3.06 11.25 31.99
C LEU A 457 3.09 12.14 30.75
N ILE A 458 3.06 11.52 29.58
CA ILE A 458 3.03 12.21 28.29
C ILE A 458 1.75 11.83 27.55
N VAL A 459 0.92 12.81 27.21
CA VAL A 459 -0.28 12.61 26.38
C VAL A 459 -0.05 13.24 25.01
N VAL A 460 -0.02 12.42 23.96
CA VAL A 460 0.31 12.82 22.60
C VAL A 460 -0.96 12.84 21.75
N THR A 461 -1.29 14.02 21.21
CA THR A 461 -2.50 14.29 20.41
C THR A 461 -2.14 14.58 18.96
N GLY A 462 -3.13 14.50 18.05
CA GLY A 462 -2.94 14.85 16.64
C GLY A 462 -2.43 16.28 16.47
N ASP A 463 -3.04 17.24 17.16
CA ASP A 463 -2.65 18.66 17.13
C ASP A 463 -1.22 18.91 17.63
N MET A 464 -0.78 18.18 18.66
CA MET A 464 0.60 18.26 19.15
C MET A 464 1.58 17.78 18.08
N VAL A 465 1.27 16.65 17.44
CA VAL A 465 2.09 16.08 16.37
C VAL A 465 2.14 17.04 15.18
N ASP A 466 1.00 17.49 14.65
CA ASP A 466 0.94 18.42 13.50
C ASP A 466 1.75 19.70 13.77
N SER A 467 1.59 20.31 14.94
CA SER A 467 2.34 21.51 15.32
C SER A 467 3.85 21.27 15.40
N HIS A 468 4.29 20.18 16.05
CA HIS A 468 5.71 19.83 16.15
C HIS A 468 6.35 19.58 14.78
N PHE A 469 5.65 18.85 13.91
CA PHE A 469 6.13 18.58 12.56
C PHE A 469 6.23 19.85 11.72
N ARG A 470 5.23 20.76 11.78
CA ARG A 470 5.30 22.07 11.10
C ARG A 470 6.47 22.90 11.60
N ASN A 471 6.65 23.00 12.91
CA ASN A 471 7.77 23.73 13.51
C ASN A 471 9.12 23.13 13.09
N THR A 472 9.22 21.80 13.01
CA THR A 472 10.44 21.11 12.57
C THR A 472 10.77 21.41 11.10
N ILE A 473 9.75 21.41 10.23
CA ILE A 473 9.88 21.75 8.80
C ILE A 473 10.27 23.23 8.62
N ASP A 474 9.62 24.14 9.34
CA ASP A 474 9.88 25.58 9.26
C ASP A 474 11.26 25.95 9.82
N THR A 475 11.70 25.30 10.91
CA THR A 475 13.00 25.57 11.56
C THR A 475 14.18 24.98 10.76
N LYS A 476 13.97 23.89 10.00
CA LYS A 476 14.96 23.35 9.06
C LYS A 476 14.99 24.10 7.71
N GLY A 477 14.19 25.16 7.53
CA GLY A 477 14.32 26.13 6.44
C GLY A 477 14.32 25.51 5.05
N ARG A 478 13.22 24.87 4.62
CA ARG A 478 13.19 24.21 3.30
C ARG A 478 11.89 24.22 2.51
N ILE A 479 11.01 25.20 2.73
CA ILE A 479 9.85 25.42 1.83
C ILE A 479 9.98 26.73 1.02
N GLU A 480 10.65 27.77 1.54
CA GLU A 480 10.79 29.04 0.81
C GLU A 480 11.73 28.95 -0.41
N HIS A 481 12.80 28.13 -0.36
CA HIS A 481 13.73 28.01 -1.49
C HIS A 481 13.19 27.19 -2.68
N ILE A 482 12.22 26.31 -2.46
CA ILE A 482 11.58 25.56 -3.56
C ILE A 482 10.61 26.47 -4.30
N LEU A 483 9.89 27.37 -3.61
CA LEU A 483 8.97 28.32 -4.25
C LEU A 483 9.68 29.45 -4.99
N GLU A 484 10.83 29.93 -4.52
CA GLU A 484 11.64 30.92 -5.26
C GLU A 484 12.27 30.34 -6.55
N GLY A 485 12.58 29.04 -6.57
CA GLY A 485 13.05 28.34 -7.76
C GLY A 485 11.99 28.16 -8.86
N TYR A 486 10.70 28.14 -8.50
CA TYR A 486 9.59 28.03 -9.45
C TYR A 486 9.04 29.38 -9.94
N LEU A 487 9.37 30.50 -9.26
CA LEU A 487 8.95 31.85 -9.66
C LEU A 487 10.00 32.61 -10.49
N LEU A 488 11.19 32.05 -10.69
CA LEU A 488 12.28 32.66 -11.47
C LEU A 488 12.89 31.75 -12.56
N ALA A 489 12.20 30.68 -12.98
CA ALA A 489 12.58 29.86 -14.15
C ALA A 489 11.49 29.87 -15.22
#